data_AF-A0A7C3LXW2-F1
#
_entry.id   AF-A0A7C3LXW2-F1
#
_cell.length_a   1.000
_cell.length_b   1.000
_cell.length_c   1.000
_cell.angle_alpha   90.00
_cell.angle_beta   90.00
_cell.angle_gamma   90.00
#
_symmetry.space_group_name_H-M   'P 1'
#
loop_
_entity.id
_entity.type
_entity.pdbx_description
1 polymer ?
#
loop_
_entity_poly.entity_id
_entity_poly.type
_entity_poly.pdbx_seq_one_letter_code
_entity_poly.pdbx_strand_id
1 'polypeptide(L)'
;MATKLFRSIPGLLYVGGVLLILGAALSGGGRLLEAHPGFCISCHEMKYYGRTFQSSGAAKHHPDCIMCHSGAGIPGAVAAQMDGLHELAVHFWGTPRPARQYVAGVVPNENCIKCHVHGYDRDAHHGVPIRGRACAQCHNHYAEQDFGGQVPFDQPATKAGKQGG
;
A
#
# COMPACT_ATOMS: atom_id res chain seq x y z
N MET A 1 3.78 33.87 37.38
CA MET A 1 3.36 32.71 36.55
C MET A 1 4.41 32.28 35.52
N ALA A 2 5.26 33.17 34.99
CA ALA A 2 6.26 32.84 33.96
C ALA A 2 7.36 31.82 34.38
N THR A 3 7.75 31.77 35.65
CA THR A 3 8.86 30.93 36.15
C THR A 3 8.56 29.43 36.23
N LYS A 4 7.29 29.03 36.36
CA LYS A 4 6.91 27.60 36.30
C LYS A 4 6.96 27.07 34.87
N LEU A 5 6.62 27.90 33.88
CA LEU A 5 6.64 27.51 32.48
C LEU A 5 8.07 27.19 32.02
N PHE A 6 9.06 28.01 32.39
CA PHE A 6 10.47 27.78 32.04
C PHE A 6 11.11 26.55 32.70
N ARG A 7 10.64 26.09 33.88
CA ARG A 7 11.14 24.85 34.52
C ARG A 7 10.65 23.58 33.83
N SER A 8 9.54 23.65 33.09
CA SER A 8 8.95 22.49 32.41
C SER A 8 9.47 22.30 30.97
N ILE A 9 10.05 23.34 30.36
CA ILE A 9 10.59 23.31 28.99
C ILE A 9 11.67 22.23 28.81
N PRO A 10 12.68 22.07 29.70
CA PRO A 10 13.71 21.04 29.54
C PRO A 10 13.12 19.62 29.59
N GLY A 11 12.15 19.39 30.49
CA GLY A 11 11.46 18.11 30.59
C GLY A 11 10.59 17.80 29.38
N LEU A 12 9.89 18.80 28.84
CA LEU A 12 9.07 18.65 27.64
C LEU A 12 9.92 18.38 26.40
N LEU A 13 11.07 19.06 26.26
CA LEU A 13 12.02 18.82 25.18
C LEU A 13 12.66 17.44 25.27
N TYR A 14 12.98 16.98 26.49
CA TYR A 14 13.50 15.62 26.70
C TYR A 14 12.47 14.55 26.31
N VAL A 15 11.24 14.68 26.79
CA VAL A 15 10.15 13.74 26.44
C VAL A 15 9.87 13.78 24.93
N GLY A 16 9.78 14.97 24.34
CA GLY A 16 9.60 15.12 22.89
C GLY A 16 10.74 14.48 22.09
N GLY A 17 11.99 14.70 22.49
CA GLY A 17 13.16 14.08 21.87
C GLY A 17 13.15 12.55 21.95
N VAL A 18 12.82 11.99 23.11
CA VAL A 18 12.70 10.53 23.29
C VAL A 18 11.58 9.96 22.40
N LEU A 19 10.41 10.60 22.35
CA LEU A 19 9.30 10.16 21.51
C LEU A 19 9.66 10.19 20.02
N LEU A 20 10.37 11.23 19.57
CA LEU A 20 10.84 11.32 18.18
C LEU A 20 11.82 10.20 17.83
N ILE A 21 12.79 9.92 18.71
CA ILE A 21 13.75 8.83 18.49
C ILE A 21 13.04 7.47 18.43
N LEU A 22 12.12 7.22 19.36
CA LEU A 22 11.34 5.98 19.37
C LEU A 22 10.46 5.85 18.12
N GLY A 23 9.78 6.92 17.71
CA GLY A 23 8.96 6.94 16.50
C GLY A 23 9.79 6.66 15.24
N ALA A 24 10.96 7.29 15.12
CA ALA A 24 11.89 7.06 14.01
C ALA A 24 12.43 5.62 13.99
N ALA A 25 12.76 5.06 15.16
CA ALA A 25 13.22 3.68 15.28
C ALA A 25 12.13 2.67 14.88
N LEU A 26 10.88 2.88 15.33
CA LEU A 26 9.75 2.04 14.97
C LEU A 26 9.44 2.11 13.47
N SER A 27 9.38 3.32 12.90
CA SER A 27 9.16 3.50 11.47
C SER A 27 10.30 2.90 10.63
N GLY A 28 11.56 3.09 11.04
CA GLY A 28 12.70 2.47 10.38
C GLY A 28 12.66 0.94 10.44
N GLY A 29 12.38 0.37 11.60
CA GLY A 29 12.23 -1.08 11.77
C GLY A 29 11.08 -1.67 10.96
N GLY A 30 9.91 -1.02 10.98
CA GLY A 30 8.76 -1.41 10.16
C GLY A 30 9.10 -1.40 8.67
N ARG A 31 9.84 -0.39 8.21
CA ARG A 31 10.24 -0.30 6.80
C ARG A 31 11.14 -1.45 6.35
N LEU A 32 12.04 -1.92 7.22
CA LEU A 32 12.89 -3.08 6.94
C LEU A 32 12.07 -4.36 6.78
N LEU A 33 10.98 -4.51 7.54
CA LEU A 33 10.07 -5.65 7.40
C LEU A 33 9.25 -5.57 6.10
N GLU A 34 8.64 -4.41 5.84
CA GLU A 34 7.75 -4.19 4.70
C GLU A 34 8.48 -4.18 3.34
N ALA A 35 9.80 -3.95 3.35
CA ALA A 35 10.64 -4.09 2.16
C ALA A 35 10.79 -5.55 1.68
N HIS A 36 10.19 -6.52 2.39
CA HIS A 36 10.20 -7.92 2.01
C HIS A 36 8.77 -8.43 1.74
N PRO A 37 8.46 -8.91 0.52
CA PRO A 37 7.15 -9.50 0.20
C PRO A 37 6.71 -10.60 1.17
N GLY A 38 7.68 -11.34 1.72
CA GLY A 38 7.46 -12.39 2.72
C GLY A 38 6.71 -11.92 3.96
N PHE A 39 6.95 -10.67 4.40
CA PHE A 39 6.22 -10.07 5.51
C PHE A 39 4.75 -9.84 5.14
N CYS A 40 4.48 -9.18 4.01
CA CYS A 40 3.12 -8.90 3.56
C CYS A 40 2.29 -10.17 3.36
N ILE A 41 2.88 -11.23 2.82
CA ILE A 41 2.18 -12.50 2.54
C ILE A 41 2.12 -13.45 3.75
N SER A 42 2.64 -13.03 4.92
CA SER A 42 2.62 -13.86 6.13
C SER A 42 1.21 -14.01 6.72
N CYS A 43 0.34 -13.02 6.51
CA CYS A 43 -1.07 -13.05 6.88
C CYS A 43 -1.88 -13.88 5.87
N HIS A 44 -2.84 -14.68 6.35
CA HIS A 44 -3.59 -15.57 5.45
C HIS A 44 -4.49 -14.81 4.46
N GLU A 45 -4.93 -13.61 4.84
CA GLU A 45 -5.74 -12.71 4.01
C GLU A 45 -4.98 -12.27 2.75
N MET A 46 -3.64 -12.21 2.84
CA MET A 46 -2.76 -11.76 1.77
C MET A 46 -2.29 -12.90 0.87
N LYS A 47 -2.56 -14.17 1.21
CA LYS A 47 -2.09 -15.33 0.41
C LYS A 47 -2.57 -15.32 -1.03
N TYR A 48 -3.82 -14.93 -1.28
CA TYR A 48 -4.34 -14.83 -2.64
C TYR A 48 -3.60 -13.73 -3.42
N TYR A 49 -3.60 -12.52 -2.87
CA TYR A 49 -2.99 -11.34 -3.48
C TYR A 49 -1.48 -11.52 -3.70
N GLY A 50 -0.76 -12.02 -2.70
CA GLY A 50 0.66 -12.35 -2.77
C GLY A 50 1.00 -13.34 -3.88
N ARG A 51 0.23 -14.43 -4.02
CA ARG A 51 0.44 -15.40 -5.10
C ARG A 51 0.21 -14.78 -6.47
N THR A 52 -0.87 -14.03 -6.63
CA THR A 52 -1.17 -13.38 -7.92
C THR A 52 -0.10 -12.34 -8.29
N PHE A 53 0.41 -11.58 -7.32
CA PHE A 53 1.55 -10.69 -7.48
C PHE A 53 2.82 -11.44 -7.91
N GLN A 54 3.20 -12.51 -7.20
CA GLN A 54 4.38 -13.31 -7.52
C GLN A 54 4.34 -13.92 -8.92
N SER A 55 3.15 -14.31 -9.40
CA SER A 55 2.98 -14.80 -10.78
C SER A 55 2.89 -13.69 -11.82
N SER A 56 2.72 -12.43 -11.40
CA SER A 56 2.49 -11.32 -12.31
C SER A 56 3.78 -10.74 -12.90
N GLY A 57 3.68 -10.05 -14.04
CA GLY A 57 4.77 -9.28 -14.62
C GLY A 57 5.27 -8.16 -13.70
N ALA A 58 4.42 -7.63 -12.81
CA ALA A 58 4.84 -6.63 -11.83
C ALA A 58 5.97 -7.15 -10.93
N ALA A 59 5.92 -8.40 -10.46
CA ALA A 59 6.97 -8.95 -9.59
C ALA A 59 8.35 -9.04 -10.27
N LYS A 60 8.42 -9.01 -11.61
CA LYS A 60 9.69 -9.00 -12.36
C LYS A 60 10.39 -7.65 -12.32
N HIS A 61 9.62 -6.56 -12.26
CA HIS A 61 10.13 -5.19 -12.36
C HIS A 61 10.01 -4.41 -11.03
N HIS A 62 9.10 -4.84 -10.16
CA HIS A 62 8.79 -4.26 -8.87
C HIS A 62 8.70 -5.40 -7.85
N PRO A 63 9.83 -5.95 -7.38
CA PRO A 63 9.84 -7.16 -6.56
C PRO A 63 9.21 -6.97 -5.18
N ASP A 64 9.18 -5.73 -4.65
CA ASP A 64 8.67 -5.45 -3.31
C ASP A 64 7.28 -4.83 -3.34
N CYS A 65 6.37 -5.32 -2.49
CA CYS A 65 4.97 -4.87 -2.43
C CYS A 65 4.89 -3.35 -2.21
N ILE A 66 5.77 -2.81 -1.36
CA ILE A 66 5.81 -1.39 -1.04
C ILE A 66 6.21 -0.49 -2.21
N MET A 67 6.76 -1.03 -3.31
CA MET A 67 7.09 -0.20 -4.47
C MET A 67 5.82 0.41 -5.06
N CYS A 68 4.70 -0.31 -4.96
CA CYS A 68 3.37 0.19 -5.35
C CYS A 68 2.55 0.64 -4.14
N HIS A 69 2.60 -0.08 -3.02
CA HIS A 69 1.73 0.18 -1.86
C HIS A 69 2.25 1.26 -0.89
N SER A 70 3.46 1.78 -1.08
CA SER A 70 4.00 2.91 -0.30
C SER A 70 4.05 4.19 -1.15
N GLY A 71 3.63 5.31 -0.55
CA GLY A 71 3.80 6.63 -1.16
C GLY A 71 5.26 7.05 -1.32
N ALA A 72 5.47 8.20 -1.95
CA ALA A 72 6.81 8.77 -2.14
C ALA A 72 7.38 9.35 -0.84
N GLY A 73 8.69 9.16 -0.64
CA GLY A 73 9.44 9.73 0.47
C GLY A 73 8.99 9.24 1.86
N ILE A 74 9.44 9.95 2.89
CA ILE A 74 9.12 9.64 4.29
C ILE A 74 7.61 9.72 4.57
N PRO A 75 6.87 10.77 4.13
CA PRO A 75 5.43 10.85 4.42
C PRO A 75 4.65 9.67 3.83
N GLY A 76 4.99 9.25 2.60
CA GLY A 76 4.35 8.12 1.95
C GLY A 76 4.67 6.78 2.59
N ALA A 77 5.88 6.61 3.16
CA ALA A 77 6.24 5.43 3.93
C ALA A 77 5.46 5.38 5.25
N VAL A 78 5.36 6.50 5.97
CA VAL A 78 4.59 6.57 7.23
C VAL A 78 3.10 6.33 6.97
N ALA A 79 2.54 6.87 5.90
CA ALA A 79 1.14 6.61 5.52
C ALA A 79 0.88 5.11 5.31
N ALA A 80 1.74 4.43 4.55
CA ALA A 80 1.64 2.99 4.34
C ALA A 80 1.77 2.18 5.64
N GLN A 81 2.63 2.62 6.56
CA GLN A 81 2.76 2.00 7.88
C GLN A 81 1.49 2.16 8.72
N MET A 82 0.81 3.31 8.62
CA MET A 82 -0.47 3.53 9.30
C MET A 82 -1.58 2.67 8.71
N ASP A 83 -1.60 2.50 7.38
CA ASP A 83 -2.51 1.57 6.70
C ASP A 83 -2.25 0.13 7.16
N GLY A 84 -0.99 -0.31 7.22
CA GLY A 84 -0.60 -1.63 7.75
C GLY A 84 -0.98 -1.84 9.22
N LEU A 85 -0.90 -0.80 10.06
CA LEU A 85 -1.37 -0.87 11.44
C LEU A 85 -2.89 -1.02 11.52
N HIS A 86 -3.63 -0.34 10.64
CA HIS A 86 -5.07 -0.50 10.51
C HIS A 86 -5.43 -1.92 10.05
N GLU A 87 -4.71 -2.46 9.06
CA GLU A 87 -4.87 -3.86 8.61
C GLU A 87 -4.59 -4.84 9.75
N LEU A 88 -3.52 -4.64 10.53
CA LEU A 88 -3.22 -5.46 11.70
C LEU A 88 -4.35 -5.40 12.74
N ALA A 89 -4.94 -4.23 12.95
CA ALA A 89 -6.08 -4.09 13.84
C ALA A 89 -7.31 -4.88 13.32
N VAL A 90 -7.57 -4.84 12.01
CA VAL A 90 -8.64 -5.62 11.37
C VAL A 90 -8.37 -7.12 11.47
N HIS A 91 -7.13 -7.58 11.30
CA HIS A 91 -6.77 -9.00 11.45
C HIS A 91 -7.17 -9.56 12.83
N PHE A 92 -6.82 -8.84 13.90
CA PHE A 92 -7.06 -9.32 15.27
C PHE A 92 -8.46 -9.02 15.79
N TRP A 93 -9.03 -7.86 15.46
CA TRP A 93 -10.28 -7.39 16.06
C TRP A 93 -11.47 -7.33 15.10
N GLY A 94 -11.23 -7.41 13.78
CA GLY A 94 -12.28 -7.36 12.76
C GLY A 94 -13.24 -8.54 12.77
N THR A 95 -14.34 -8.39 12.04
CA THR A 95 -15.38 -9.42 11.83
C THR A 95 -15.62 -9.62 10.33
N PRO A 96 -15.82 -10.87 9.85
CA PRO A 96 -15.79 -12.15 10.58
C PRO A 96 -14.38 -12.53 11.07
N ARG A 97 -14.28 -13.50 11.99
CA ARG A 97 -13.00 -14.04 12.49
C ARG A 97 -12.76 -15.46 11.94
N PRO A 98 -11.64 -15.71 11.23
CA PRO A 98 -10.66 -14.73 10.79
C PRO A 98 -11.22 -13.82 9.68
N ALA A 99 -10.63 -12.63 9.52
CA ALA A 99 -10.93 -11.81 8.36
C ALA A 99 -10.66 -12.65 7.10
N ARG A 100 -11.64 -12.77 6.20
CA ARG A 100 -11.50 -13.63 5.02
C ARG A 100 -10.74 -12.94 3.88
N GLN A 101 -10.81 -11.62 3.84
CA GLN A 101 -10.18 -10.77 2.83
C GLN A 101 -10.11 -9.33 3.34
N TYR A 102 -9.05 -8.61 2.97
CA TYR A 102 -9.07 -7.15 3.01
C TYR A 102 -9.85 -6.65 1.79
N VAL A 103 -10.62 -5.56 1.97
CA VAL A 103 -11.13 -4.79 0.84
C VAL A 103 -9.89 -4.37 0.04
N ALA A 104 -9.84 -4.71 -1.24
CA ALA A 104 -8.69 -4.37 -2.08
C ALA A 104 -8.49 -2.85 -2.05
N GLY A 105 -7.49 -2.39 -1.29
CA GLY A 105 -7.04 -1.01 -1.33
C GLY A 105 -6.58 -0.70 -2.75
N VAL A 106 -7.18 0.29 -3.38
CA VAL A 106 -6.76 0.75 -4.70
C VAL A 106 -5.46 1.50 -4.53
N VAL A 107 -4.38 1.01 -5.15
CA VAL A 107 -3.08 1.72 -5.17
C VAL A 107 -3.30 3.11 -5.78
N PRO A 108 -2.95 4.20 -5.05
CA PRO A 108 -3.09 5.56 -5.56
C PRO A 108 -2.26 5.78 -6.83
N ASN A 109 -2.77 6.60 -7.75
CA ASN A 109 -2.10 6.90 -9.03
C ASN A 109 -0.72 7.50 -8.83
N GLU A 110 -0.57 8.29 -7.78
CA GLU A 110 0.67 8.95 -7.40
C GLU A 110 1.79 7.93 -7.17
N ASN A 111 1.44 6.71 -6.74
CA ASN A 111 2.42 5.65 -6.55
C ASN A 111 2.85 5.03 -7.89
N CYS A 112 1.95 4.95 -8.87
CA CYS A 112 2.27 4.43 -10.20
C CYS A 112 3.21 5.40 -10.96
N ILE A 113 2.92 6.70 -10.89
CA ILE A 113 3.68 7.74 -11.61
C ILE A 113 5.06 8.02 -11.02
N LYS A 114 5.45 7.40 -9.90
CA LYS A 114 6.84 7.38 -9.42
C LYS A 114 7.80 6.80 -10.47
N CYS A 115 7.34 5.76 -11.18
CA CYS A 115 8.13 5.07 -12.20
C CYS A 115 7.53 5.24 -13.60
N HIS A 116 6.19 5.36 -13.71
CA HIS A 116 5.50 5.52 -14.99
C HIS A 116 5.27 7.01 -15.31
N VAL A 117 6.34 7.72 -15.65
CA VAL A 117 6.34 9.19 -15.81
C VAL A 117 5.38 9.73 -16.90
N HIS A 118 5.01 8.89 -17.87
CA HIS A 118 4.01 9.24 -18.88
C HIS A 118 2.57 8.93 -18.45
N GLY A 119 2.35 8.19 -17.36
CA GLY A 119 1.04 7.92 -16.76
C GLY A 119 -0.03 7.56 -17.79
N TYR A 120 -1.03 8.43 -17.92
CA TYR A 120 -2.14 8.30 -18.86
C TYR A 120 -1.78 8.59 -20.32
N ASP A 121 -0.69 9.31 -20.59
CA ASP A 121 -0.26 9.76 -21.91
C ASP A 121 0.55 8.65 -22.61
N ARG A 122 -0.14 7.59 -23.00
CA ARG A 122 0.40 6.49 -23.81
C ARG A 122 -0.57 6.15 -24.92
N ASP A 123 -0.07 5.81 -26.10
CA ASP A 123 -0.89 5.39 -27.25
C ASP A 123 -1.83 4.22 -26.90
N ALA A 124 -1.39 3.33 -26.00
CA ALA A 124 -2.19 2.22 -25.49
C ALA A 124 -3.48 2.65 -24.75
N HIS A 125 -3.56 3.90 -24.28
CA HIS A 125 -4.75 4.46 -23.64
C HIS A 125 -5.65 5.25 -24.61
N HIS A 126 -5.25 5.39 -25.87
CA HIS A 126 -6.03 6.14 -26.84
C HIS A 126 -7.41 5.49 -27.06
N GLY A 127 -8.48 6.25 -26.84
CA GLY A 127 -9.86 5.77 -26.95
C GLY A 127 -10.40 5.04 -25.70
N VAL A 128 -9.60 4.88 -24.63
CA VAL A 128 -10.04 4.25 -23.38
C VAL A 128 -10.56 5.32 -22.40
N PRO A 129 -11.73 5.15 -21.76
CA PRO A 129 -12.28 6.13 -20.81
C PRO A 129 -11.56 6.07 -19.45
N ILE A 130 -10.32 6.60 -19.40
CA ILE A 130 -9.43 6.59 -18.22
C ILE A 130 -9.64 7.76 -17.26
N ARG A 131 -10.35 8.81 -17.68
CA ARG A 131 -10.47 10.06 -16.91
C ARG A 131 -11.19 9.80 -15.58
N GLY A 132 -10.54 10.13 -14.48
CA GLY A 132 -11.07 9.95 -13.11
C GLY A 132 -10.98 8.52 -12.57
N ARG A 133 -10.33 7.59 -13.29
CA ARG A 133 -10.11 6.22 -12.83
C ARG A 133 -8.71 6.05 -12.27
N ALA A 134 -8.59 5.30 -11.18
CA ALA A 134 -7.27 4.94 -10.68
C ALA A 134 -6.61 3.89 -11.60
N CYS A 135 -5.29 3.98 -11.81
CA CYS A 135 -4.50 3.04 -12.60
C CYS A 135 -4.78 1.61 -12.17
N ALA A 136 -4.82 1.35 -10.86
CA ALA A 136 -5.00 0.01 -10.31
C ALA A 136 -6.40 -0.59 -10.53
N GLN A 137 -7.39 0.19 -11.00
CA GLN A 137 -8.69 -0.36 -11.38
C GLN A 137 -8.60 -1.26 -12.62
N CYS A 138 -7.66 -0.96 -13.52
CA CYS A 138 -7.36 -1.77 -14.70
C CYS A 138 -6.04 -2.53 -14.53
N HIS A 139 -5.02 -1.87 -13.97
CA HIS A 139 -3.66 -2.39 -13.79
C HIS A 139 -3.40 -2.93 -12.39
N ASN A 140 -3.86 -4.17 -12.12
CA ASN A 140 -3.64 -4.82 -10.84
C ASN A 140 -3.21 -6.27 -11.01
N HIS A 141 -2.50 -6.80 -10.03
CA HIS A 141 -1.87 -8.11 -10.15
C HIS A 141 -2.81 -9.31 -10.02
N TYR A 142 -4.07 -9.10 -9.65
CA TYR A 142 -5.07 -10.15 -9.55
C TYR A 142 -5.96 -10.27 -10.80
N ALA A 143 -6.02 -9.22 -11.64
CA ALA A 143 -6.77 -9.20 -12.90
C ALA A 143 -5.86 -9.09 -14.15
N GLU A 144 -4.73 -8.38 -14.07
CA GLU A 144 -3.73 -8.24 -15.13
C GLU A 144 -2.43 -8.95 -14.70
N GLN A 145 -2.22 -10.16 -15.20
CA GLN A 145 -1.05 -10.96 -14.83
C GLN A 145 0.22 -10.57 -15.57
N ASP A 146 0.16 -9.88 -16.71
CA ASP A 146 1.37 -9.55 -17.46
C ASP A 146 1.95 -8.17 -17.11
N PHE A 147 1.16 -7.25 -16.53
CA PHE A 147 1.49 -5.81 -16.36
C PHE A 147 2.13 -5.18 -17.60
N GLY A 148 1.89 -5.79 -18.77
CA GLY A 148 2.57 -5.50 -20.02
C GLY A 148 1.77 -4.57 -20.91
N GLY A 149 0.56 -4.17 -20.47
CA GLY A 149 -0.31 -3.26 -21.21
C GLY A 149 -1.42 -3.95 -22.01
N GLN A 150 -1.77 -5.19 -21.70
CA GLN A 150 -2.95 -5.85 -22.26
C GLN A 150 -3.93 -6.18 -21.12
N VAL A 151 -4.70 -5.18 -20.69
CA VAL A 151 -5.86 -5.42 -19.85
C VAL A 151 -7.00 -5.91 -20.76
N PRO A 152 -7.51 -7.15 -20.62
CA PRO A 152 -8.60 -7.62 -21.47
C PRO A 152 -9.87 -6.81 -21.20
N PHE A 153 -10.29 -5.98 -22.15
CA PHE A 153 -11.50 -5.14 -22.02
C PHE A 153 -12.82 -5.94 -22.12
N ASP A 154 -12.73 -7.21 -22.53
CA ASP A 154 -13.84 -8.16 -22.67
C ASP A 154 -14.12 -8.92 -21.37
N GLN A 155 -13.25 -8.83 -20.36
CA GLN A 155 -13.52 -9.41 -19.05
C GLN A 155 -14.37 -8.46 -18.21
N PRO A 156 -15.62 -8.83 -17.87
CA PRO A 156 -16.46 -7.97 -17.06
C PRO A 156 -15.79 -7.74 -15.71
N ALA A 157 -15.85 -6.49 -15.23
CA ALA A 157 -15.39 -6.03 -13.91
C ALA A 157 -16.11 -6.74 -12.72
N THR A 158 -16.80 -7.84 -12.97
CA THR A 158 -17.68 -8.54 -12.04
C THR A 158 -16.99 -9.63 -11.23
N LYS A 159 -15.71 -9.96 -11.48
CA LYS A 159 -14.98 -10.89 -10.59
C LYS A 159 -14.24 -10.24 -9.42
N ALA A 160 -14.14 -8.91 -9.40
CA ALA A 160 -13.61 -8.16 -8.25
C ALA A 160 -14.69 -7.83 -7.18
N GLY A 161 -15.98 -8.01 -7.50
CA GLY A 161 -17.10 -7.65 -6.61
C GLY A 161 -18.08 -8.77 -6.27
N LYS A 162 -17.90 -9.99 -6.81
CA LYS A 162 -18.75 -11.16 -6.52
C LYS A 162 -17.91 -12.44 -6.42
N GLN A 163 -17.12 -12.55 -5.36
CA GLN A 163 -16.86 -13.86 -4.74
C GLN A 163 -17.37 -13.78 -3.31
N GLY A 164 -18.69 -13.60 -3.21
CA GLY A 164 -19.48 -13.79 -2.01
C GLY A 164 -19.95 -15.25 -1.95
N GLY A 165 -19.45 -15.95 -0.93
CA GLY A 165 -19.79 -17.31 -0.49
C GLY A 165 -18.96 -17.62 0.76
#